data_AF-N1S6P4-F1
#
_entry.id   AF-N1S6P4-F1
#
_cell.length_a   1.000
_cell.length_b   1.000
_cell.length_c   1.000
_cell.angle_alpha   90.00
_cell.angle_beta   90.00
_cell.angle_gamma   90.00
#
_symmetry.space_group_name_H-M   'P 1'
#
loop_
_entity.id
_entity.type
_entity.pdbx_description
1 polymer ?
#
loop_
_entity_poly.entity_id
_entity_poly.type
_entity_poly.pdbx_seq_one_letter_code
_entity_poly.pdbx_strand_id
1 'polypeptide(L)'
;MQVTTEYSHFHNKTRLDQNKGTTAAICVQNLSRWTEAIEEICTWPEYKPQPLRSLPLQAEQLGIGKLFFKDESKRFGASLGSFKALGAPYAVFKILAEEVFSKAGVRPTSEDL
;
A
#
# COMPACT_ATOMS: atom_id res chain seq x y z
N MET A 1 25.20 3.30 26.82
CA MET A 1 25.43 4.36 25.80
C MET A 1 24.08 4.86 25.34
N GLN A 2 23.68 6.07 25.75
CA GLN A 2 22.55 6.76 25.13
C GLN A 2 23.02 7.26 23.77
N VAL A 3 22.56 6.63 22.69
CA VAL A 3 22.71 7.20 21.36
C VAL A 3 21.68 8.31 21.27
N THR A 4 22.12 9.57 21.36
CA THR A 4 21.27 10.71 21.02
C THR A 4 21.03 10.67 19.51
N THR A 5 19.86 10.19 19.10
CA THR A 5 19.41 10.27 17.72
C THR A 5 18.90 11.68 17.46
N GLU A 6 19.66 12.47 16.70
CA GLU A 6 19.17 13.75 16.19
C GLU A 6 18.16 13.50 15.05
N TYR A 7 16.96 14.04 15.17
CA TYR A 7 15.93 13.97 14.14
C TYR A 7 15.90 15.27 13.33
N SER A 8 16.07 15.16 12.02
CA SER A 8 15.88 16.27 11.08
C SER A 8 14.47 16.23 10.50
N HIS A 9 13.72 17.31 10.65
CA HIS A 9 12.36 17.42 10.12
C HIS A 9 12.37 18.18 8.80
N PHE A 10 12.06 17.50 7.69
CA PHE A 10 11.86 18.17 6.41
C PHE A 10 10.39 18.57 6.23
N HIS A 11 10.12 19.87 6.30
CA HIS A 11 8.78 20.40 6.06
C HIS A 11 8.63 20.83 4.60
N ASN A 12 7.82 20.10 3.83
CA ASN A 12 7.42 20.54 2.50
C ASN A 12 6.38 21.67 2.61
N LYS A 13 6.87 22.93 2.52
CA LYS A 13 6.07 24.17 2.59
C LYS A 13 4.94 24.23 1.55
N THR A 14 5.03 23.45 0.48
CA THR A 14 4.07 23.45 -0.63
C THR A 14 3.22 22.19 -0.68
N ARG A 15 3.22 21.35 0.37
CA ARG A 15 2.48 20.06 0.36
C ARG A 15 0.96 20.21 0.20
N LEU A 16 0.42 21.38 0.55
CA LEU A 16 -1.00 21.73 0.43
C LEU A 16 -1.26 22.81 -0.64
N ASP A 17 -0.32 22.98 -1.57
CA ASP A 17 -0.49 23.88 -2.70
C ASP A 17 -1.71 23.46 -3.55
N GLN A 18 -2.53 24.43 -3.93
CA GLN A 18 -3.80 24.17 -4.62
C GLN A 18 -3.58 23.58 -6.02
N ASN A 19 -2.54 24.02 -6.74
CA ASN A 19 -2.23 23.48 -8.06
C ASN A 19 -1.78 22.02 -7.95
N LYS A 20 -0.93 21.69 -6.96
CA LYS A 20 -0.57 20.30 -6.66
C LYS A 20 -1.78 19.45 -6.29
N GLY A 21 -2.71 20.02 -5.53
CA GLY A 21 -3.99 19.39 -5.20
C GLY A 21 -4.78 19.03 -6.47
N THR A 22 -4.93 19.99 -7.39
CA THR A 22 -5.63 19.78 -8.66
C THR A 22 -4.94 18.72 -9.53
N THR A 23 -3.61 18.73 -9.62
CA THR A 23 -2.87 17.69 -10.36
C THR A 23 -3.04 16.30 -9.73
N ALA A 24 -3.01 16.22 -8.39
CA ALA A 24 -3.20 14.95 -7.67
C ALA A 24 -4.65 14.44 -7.74
N ALA A 25 -5.64 15.31 -7.97
CA ALA A 25 -7.06 14.93 -8.00
C ALA A 25 -7.35 13.83 -9.03
N ILE A 26 -6.68 13.85 -10.19
CA ILE A 26 -6.81 12.80 -11.21
C ILE A 26 -6.35 11.44 -10.64
N CYS A 27 -5.21 11.42 -9.95
CA CYS A 27 -4.72 10.20 -9.32
C CYS A 27 -5.69 9.69 -8.23
N VAL A 28 -6.31 10.59 -7.47
CA VAL A 28 -7.32 10.24 -6.45
C VAL A 28 -8.56 9.64 -7.11
N GLN A 29 -9.02 10.19 -8.24
CA GLN A 29 -10.13 9.62 -9.01
C GLN A 29 -9.82 8.21 -9.50
N ASN A 30 -8.59 7.93 -9.93
CA ASN A 30 -8.18 6.58 -10.33
C ASN A 30 -8.22 5.57 -9.17
N LEU A 31 -8.11 6.05 -7.92
CA LEU A 31 -8.24 5.22 -6.72
C LEU A 31 -9.69 5.01 -6.30
N SER A 32 -10.69 5.54 -7.01
CA SER A 32 -12.12 5.39 -6.66
C SER A 32 -12.59 3.93 -6.56
N ARG A 33 -11.92 3.00 -7.26
CA ARG A 33 -12.22 1.56 -7.28
C ARG A 33 -11.26 0.72 -6.43
N TRP A 34 -10.57 1.33 -5.46
CA TRP A 34 -9.62 0.62 -4.59
C TRP A 34 -10.25 -0.56 -3.82
N THR A 35 -11.55 -0.52 -3.53
CA THR A 35 -12.25 -1.58 -2.80
C THR A 35 -12.18 -2.92 -3.53
N GLU A 36 -12.34 -2.94 -4.85
CA GLU A 36 -12.20 -4.17 -5.67
C GLU A 36 -10.81 -4.77 -5.55
N ALA A 37 -9.77 -3.93 -5.48
CA ALA A 37 -8.41 -4.41 -5.29
C ALA A 37 -8.24 -5.07 -3.92
N ILE A 38 -8.89 -4.54 -2.88
CA ILE A 38 -8.83 -5.15 -1.54
C ILE A 38 -9.58 -6.47 -1.51
N GLU A 39 -10.82 -6.48 -2.00
CA GLU A 39 -11.66 -7.68 -2.04
C GLU A 39 -10.93 -8.82 -2.75
N GLU A 40 -10.31 -8.52 -3.89
CA GLU A 40 -9.48 -9.45 -4.65
C GLU A 40 -8.22 -9.89 -3.90
N ILE A 41 -7.35 -8.94 -3.51
CA ILE A 41 -6.05 -9.26 -2.90
C ILE A 41 -6.20 -10.05 -1.58
N CYS A 42 -7.30 -9.84 -0.85
CA CYS A 42 -7.58 -10.57 0.39
C CYS A 42 -7.88 -12.06 0.17
N THR A 43 -8.22 -12.50 -1.04
CA THR A 43 -8.44 -13.93 -1.35
C THR A 43 -7.16 -14.67 -1.69
N TRP A 44 -6.08 -13.95 -2.02
CA TRP A 44 -4.87 -14.58 -2.53
C TRP A 44 -4.22 -15.50 -1.51
N PRO A 45 -3.58 -16.59 -1.98
CA PRO A 45 -2.81 -17.47 -1.12
C PRO A 45 -1.83 -16.68 -0.24
N GLU A 46 -1.73 -17.09 1.02
CA GLU A 46 -0.83 -16.50 2.01
C GLU A 46 -1.09 -15.04 2.40
N TYR A 47 -2.12 -14.39 1.83
CA TYR A 47 -2.52 -13.07 2.29
C TYR A 47 -2.91 -13.10 3.77
N LYS A 48 -2.28 -12.23 4.56
CA LYS A 48 -2.67 -11.96 5.96
C LYS A 48 -2.52 -10.48 6.26
N PRO A 49 -3.44 -9.86 7.04
CA PRO A 49 -3.25 -8.51 7.53
C PRO A 49 -1.91 -8.37 8.26
N GLN A 50 -1.09 -7.40 7.85
CA GLN A 50 0.22 -7.19 8.47
C GLN A 50 0.10 -6.36 9.76
N PRO A 51 1.04 -6.50 10.72
CA PRO A 51 0.96 -5.81 12.00
C PRO A 51 0.95 -4.29 11.87
N LEU A 52 0.19 -3.62 12.73
CA LEU A 52 0.30 -2.19 12.98
C LEU A 52 0.93 -2.00 14.37
N ARG A 53 2.20 -1.62 14.40
CA ARG A 53 2.97 -1.48 15.65
C ARG A 53 2.80 -0.08 16.21
N SER A 54 2.55 0.03 17.52
CA SER A 54 2.62 1.29 18.25
C SER A 54 4.05 1.54 18.71
N LEU A 55 4.56 2.77 18.52
CA LEU A 55 5.93 3.19 18.86
C LEU A 55 5.92 4.37 19.86
N PRO A 56 5.48 4.16 21.11
CA PRO A 56 5.27 5.24 22.07
C PRO A 56 6.55 5.96 22.49
N LEU A 57 7.66 5.23 22.68
CA LEU A 57 8.94 5.84 23.06
C LEU A 57 9.48 6.76 21.96
N GLN A 58 9.37 6.35 20.70
CA GLN A 58 9.77 7.18 19.56
C GLN A 58 8.84 8.38 19.40
N ALA A 59 7.54 8.23 19.67
CA ALA A 59 6.61 9.34 19.63
C ALA A 59 6.97 10.42 20.68
N GLU A 60 7.35 10.01 21.89
CA GLU A 60 7.85 10.90 22.95
C GLU A 60 9.13 11.63 22.51
N GLN A 61 10.11 10.88 21.99
CA GLN A 61 11.38 11.45 21.49
C GLN A 61 11.19 12.46 20.35
N LEU A 62 10.19 12.23 19.49
CA LEU A 62 9.84 13.11 18.37
C LEU A 62 8.91 14.27 18.78
N GLY A 63 8.40 14.29 20.02
CA GLY A 63 7.43 15.30 20.46
C GLY A 63 6.08 15.23 19.73
N ILE A 64 5.64 14.05 19.27
CA ILE A 64 4.35 13.85 18.57
C ILE A 64 3.38 13.00 19.40
N GLY A 65 2.08 13.13 19.14
CA GLY A 65 1.06 12.44 19.96
C GLY A 65 1.09 10.92 19.87
N LYS A 66 1.21 10.35 18.66
CA LYS A 66 1.29 8.89 18.43
C LYS A 66 2.09 8.60 17.18
N LEU A 67 2.84 7.50 17.20
CA LEU A 67 3.51 6.94 16.03
C LEU A 67 3.07 5.49 15.83
N PHE A 68 2.57 5.20 14.63
CA PHE A 68 2.21 3.85 14.22
C PHE A 68 3.05 3.43 13.02
N PHE A 69 3.57 2.20 13.06
CA PHE A 69 4.33 1.61 11.97
C PHE A 69 3.59 0.40 11.40
N LYS A 70 3.13 0.53 10.15
CA LYS A 70 2.53 -0.58 9.40
C LYS A 70 3.66 -1.45 8.84
N ASP A 71 3.84 -2.62 9.43
CA ASP A 71 4.99 -3.48 9.17
C ASP A 71 4.73 -4.43 8.00
N GLU A 72 4.97 -3.96 6.77
CA GLU A 72 4.80 -4.74 5.54
C GLU A 72 6.04 -5.58 5.18
N SER A 73 7.04 -5.68 6.08
CA SER A 73 8.32 -6.37 5.80
C SER A 73 8.20 -7.88 5.54
N LYS A 74 7.07 -8.48 5.92
CA LYS A 74 6.77 -9.91 5.73
C LYS A 74 5.58 -10.16 4.82
N ARG A 75 5.15 -9.14 4.07
CA ARG A 75 4.07 -9.26 3.10
C ARG A 75 4.43 -10.33 2.05
N PHE A 76 3.61 -11.39 1.97
CA PHE A 76 3.84 -12.58 1.13
C PHE A 76 5.21 -13.25 1.38
N GLY A 77 5.60 -13.38 2.66
CA GLY A 77 6.80 -14.09 3.07
C GLY A 77 8.05 -13.20 3.18
N ALA A 78 9.10 -13.75 3.81
CA ALA A 78 10.34 -13.01 4.11
C ALA A 78 11.30 -12.89 2.91
N SER A 79 11.16 -13.77 1.91
CA SER A 79 11.98 -13.75 0.68
C SER A 79 11.54 -12.66 -0.31
N LEU A 80 10.24 -12.32 -0.33
CA LEU A 80 9.68 -11.25 -1.16
C LEU A 80 9.57 -9.93 -0.38
N GLY A 81 8.94 -9.98 0.81
CA GLY A 81 9.03 -8.97 1.87
C GLY A 81 8.84 -7.51 1.44
N SER A 82 7.67 -7.15 0.89
CA SER A 82 7.38 -5.75 0.56
C SER A 82 5.90 -5.49 0.28
N PHE A 83 5.44 -4.26 0.53
CA PHE A 83 4.10 -3.81 0.13
C PHE A 83 3.89 -3.84 -1.40
N LYS A 84 4.98 -3.82 -2.20
CA LYS A 84 4.90 -3.85 -3.68
C LYS A 84 4.31 -5.15 -4.23
N ALA A 85 4.32 -6.21 -3.43
CA ALA A 85 3.70 -7.49 -3.76
C ALA A 85 2.16 -7.45 -3.77
N LEU A 86 1.54 -6.29 -3.49
CA LEU A 86 0.09 -6.08 -3.61
C LEU A 86 -0.26 -5.54 -5.01
N GLY A 87 0.29 -4.37 -5.36
CA GLY A 87 -0.16 -3.62 -6.53
C GLY A 87 0.27 -4.21 -7.88
N ALA A 88 1.53 -4.66 -7.99
CA ALA A 88 2.03 -5.18 -9.27
C ALA A 88 1.34 -6.50 -9.68
N PRO A 89 1.17 -7.50 -8.78
CA PRO A 89 0.42 -8.70 -9.13
C PRO A 89 -1.05 -8.41 -9.44
N TYR A 90 -1.69 -7.46 -8.73
CA TYR A 90 -3.09 -7.11 -8.98
C TYR A 90 -3.26 -6.50 -10.38
N ALA A 91 -2.33 -5.64 -10.79
CA ALA A 91 -2.33 -5.09 -12.14
C ALA A 91 -2.21 -6.19 -13.22
N VAL A 92 -1.31 -7.17 -13.00
CA VAL A 92 -1.15 -8.32 -13.91
C VAL A 92 -2.44 -9.15 -13.97
N PHE A 93 -3.04 -9.47 -12.82
CA PHE A 93 -4.33 -10.16 -12.74
C PHE A 93 -5.41 -9.45 -13.56
N LYS A 94 -5.57 -8.12 -13.39
CA LYS A 94 -6.61 -7.36 -14.13
C LYS A 94 -6.39 -7.40 -15.64
N ILE A 95 -5.14 -7.32 -16.11
CA ILE A 95 -4.81 -7.40 -17.54
C ILE A 95 -5.14 -8.79 -18.08
N LEU A 96 -4.72 -9.85 -17.38
CA LEU A 96 -4.96 -11.23 -17.80
C LEU A 96 -6.45 -11.58 -17.78
N ALA A 97 -7.17 -11.17 -16.73
CA ALA A 97 -8.60 -11.42 -16.63
C ALA A 97 -9.39 -10.74 -17.74
N GLU A 98 -8.97 -9.55 -18.18
CA GLU A 98 -9.57 -8.87 -19.33
C GLU A 98 -9.25 -9.58 -20.66
N GLU A 99 -8.02 -10.03 -20.82
CA GLU A 99 -7.58 -10.75 -22.02
C GLU A 99 -8.29 -12.11 -22.17
N VAL A 100 -8.48 -12.85 -21.08
CA VAL A 100 -9.25 -14.10 -21.09
C VAL A 100 -10.72 -13.82 -21.39
N PHE A 101 -11.30 -12.78 -20.77
CA PHE A 101 -12.69 -12.41 -21.01
C PHE A 101 -12.94 -12.02 -22.48
N SER A 102 -12.03 -11.27 -23.11
CA SER A 102 -12.15 -10.85 -24.50
C SER A 102 -12.13 -12.03 -25.49
N LYS A 103 -11.43 -13.11 -25.15
CA LYS A 103 -11.26 -14.31 -26.00
C LYS A 103 -12.27 -15.41 -25.73
N ALA A 104 -12.61 -15.65 -24.46
CA ALA A 104 -13.43 -16.78 -24.03
C ALA A 104 -14.84 -16.37 -23.58
N GLY A 105 -15.12 -15.08 -23.41
CA GLY A 105 -16.40 -14.56 -22.90
C GLY A 105 -16.65 -14.85 -21.42
N VAL A 106 -15.72 -15.51 -20.73
CA VAL A 106 -15.78 -15.87 -19.31
C VAL A 106 -14.67 -15.13 -18.57
N ARG A 107 -15.00 -14.51 -17.44
CA ARG A 107 -14.01 -13.79 -16.62
C ARG A 107 -13.38 -14.78 -15.62
N PRO A 108 -12.04 -14.97 -15.64
CA PRO A 108 -11.38 -15.88 -14.72
C PRO A 108 -11.24 -15.25 -13.33
N THR A 109 -11.08 -16.09 -12.32
CA THR A 109 -10.62 -15.70 -10.98
C THR A 109 -9.10 -15.58 -10.95
N SER A 110 -8.52 -15.07 -9.86
CA SER A 110 -7.07 -15.08 -9.67
C SER A 110 -6.49 -16.47 -9.43
N GLU A 111 -7.31 -17.46 -9.07
CA GLU A 111 -6.86 -18.85 -8.90
C GLU A 111 -6.74 -19.58 -10.25
N ASP A 112 -7.52 -19.13 -11.24
CA ASP A 112 -7.48 -19.67 -12.61
C ASP A 112 -6.27 -19.16 -13.43
N LEU A 113 -5.52 -18.17 -12.92
CA LEU A 113 -4.44 -17.45 -13.60
C LEU A 113 -3.08 -17.65 -12.93
#